data_AF-A0A2M8KXD2-F1
#
_entry.id   AF-A0A2M8KXD2-F1
#
_cell.length_a   1.000
_cell.length_b   1.000
_cell.length_c   1.000
_cell.angle_alpha   90.00
_cell.angle_beta   90.00
_cell.angle_gamma   90.00
#
_symmetry.space_group_name_H-M   'P 1'
#
loop_
_entity.id
_entity.type
_entity.pdbx_description
1 polymer ?
#
loop_
_entity_poly.entity_id
_entity_poly.type
_entity_poly.pdbx_seq_one_letter_code
_entity_poly.pdbx_strand_id
1 'polypeptide(L)' 'MNKITSVRLVKGELKKVNQIIDYKILHGFSYHKEAQYHKSLLNRLNSLTRHGWMGNPFTSFT' A
#
# COMPACT_ATOMS: atom_id res chain seq x y z
N MET A 1 18.29 1.43 9.54
CA MET A 1 17.22 0.40 9.55
C MET A 1 17.41 -0.53 8.37
N ASN A 2 17.37 -1.84 8.58
CA ASN A 2 17.55 -2.81 7.50
C ASN A 2 16.35 -2.77 6.52
N LYS A 3 16.62 -2.73 5.20
CA LYS A 3 15.61 -2.58 4.13
C LYS A 3 14.49 -3.65 4.21
N ILE A 4 14.87 -4.86 4.61
CA ILE A 4 13.96 -6.00 4.80
C ILE A 4 12.97 -5.72 5.94
N THR A 5 13.45 -5.15 7.04
CA THR A 5 12.63 -4.78 8.20
C THR A 5 11.63 -3.69 7.83
N SER A 6 12.06 -2.68 7.05
CA SER A 6 11.17 -1.61 6.58
C SER A 6 10.06 -2.14 5.66
N VAL A 7 10.37 -3.05 4.74
CA VAL A 7 9.36 -3.69 3.86
C VAL A 7 8.37 -4.50 4.68
N ARG A 8 8.83 -5.28 5.67
CA ARG A 8 7.96 -6.10 6.52
C ARG A 8 7.02 -5.24 7.37
N LEU A 9 7.50 -4.12 7.91
CA LEU A 9 6.69 -3.17 8.66
C LEU A 9 5.59 -2.55 7.78
N VAL A 10 5.95 -2.05 6.60
CA VAL A 10 4.98 -1.44 5.67
C VAL A 10 3.92 -2.45 5.22
N LYS A 11 4.30 -3.72 4.95
CA LYS A 11 3.32 -4.78 4.65
C LYS A 11 2.38 -5.07 5.83
N GLY A 12 2.89 -5.04 7.06
CA GLY A 12 2.09 -5.22 8.26
C GLY A 12 1.06 -4.11 8.46
N GLU A 13 1.47 -2.86 8.23
CA GLU A 13 0.56 -1.71 8.25
C GLU A 13 -0.48 -1.79 7.14
N LEU A 14 -0.08 -2.19 5.92
CA LEU A 14 -0.99 -2.36 4.79
C LEU A 14 -2.14 -3.33 5.13
N LYS A 15 -1.80 -4.48 5.74
CA LYS A 15 -2.79 -5.47 6.17
C LYS A 15 -3.77 -4.91 7.20
N LYS A 16 -3.28 -4.13 8.17
CA LYS A 16 -4.14 -3.50 9.19
C LYS A 16 -5.11 -2.51 8.56
N VAL A 17 -4.60 -1.64 7.67
CA VAL A 17 -5.45 -0.66 6.98
C VAL A 17 -6.51 -1.35 6.13
N ASN A 18 -6.18 -2.45 5.47
CA ASN A 18 -7.15 -3.24 4.71
C ASN A 18 -8.29 -3.76 5.61
N GLN A 19 -7.95 -4.34 6.76
CA GLN A 19 -8.96 -4.82 7.72
C GLN A 19 -9.89 -3.70 8.21
N ILE A 20 -9.36 -2.48 8.41
CA ILE A 20 -10.16 -1.33 8.80
C ILE A 20 -11.09 -0.90 7.66
N ILE A 21 -10.60 -0.88 6.42
CA ILE A 21 -11.41 -0.57 5.24
C ILE A 21 -12.53 -1.60 5.09
N ASP A 22 -12.22 -2.90 5.19
CA ASP A 22 -13.20 -3.98 5.08
C ASP A 22 -14.30 -3.81 6.14
N TYR A 23 -13.91 -3.57 7.40
CA TYR A 23 -14.85 -3.28 8.48
C TYR A 23 -15.75 -2.09 8.15
N LYS A 24 -15.17 -0.99 7.67
CA LYS A 24 -15.93 0.23 7.34
C LYS A 24 -16.88 0.02 6.16
N ILE A 25 -16.47 -0.72 5.14
CA ILE A 25 -17.32 -1.08 3.99
C ILE A 25 -18.54 -1.87 4.50
N LEU A 26 -18.32 -2.90 5.32
CA LEU A 26 -19.40 -3.75 5.85
C LEU A 26 -20.43 -2.98 6.68
N HIS A 27 -19.99 -1.94 7.39
CA HIS A 27 -20.86 -1.12 8.24
C HIS A 27 -21.36 0.17 7.55
N GLY A 28 -21.03 0.37 6.28
CA GLY A 28 -21.44 1.57 5.53
C GLY A 28 -20.74 2.87 5.99
N PHE A 29 -19.60 2.78 6.67
CA PHE A 29 -18.83 3.93 7.10
C PHE A 29 -17.91 4.46 5.99
N SER A 30 -17.66 5.77 5.98
CA SER A 30 -16.67 6.37 5.09
C SER A 30 -15.25 5.89 5.41
N TYR A 31 -14.58 5.36 4.39
CA TYR A 31 -13.21 4.84 4.45
C TYR A 31 -12.22 5.67 3.61
N HIS A 32 -12.60 6.90 3.20
CA HIS A 32 -11.80 7.72 2.29
C HIS A 32 -10.39 8.00 2.81
N LYS A 33 -10.27 8.29 4.12
CA LYS A 33 -8.98 8.55 4.77
C LYS A 33 -8.09 7.30 4.77
N GLU A 34 -8.66 6.15 5.08
CA GLU A 34 -7.94 4.87 5.09
C GLU A 34 -7.50 4.47 3.68
N ALA A 35 -8.32 4.72 2.66
CA ALA A 35 -7.95 4.48 1.27
C ALA A 35 -6.79 5.37 0.79
N GLN A 36 -6.79 6.65 1.16
CA GLN A 36 -5.66 7.55 0.87
C GLN A 36 -4.38 7.09 1.57
N TYR A 37 -4.49 6.69 2.84
CA TYR A 37 -3.37 6.17 3.60
C TYR A 37 -2.86 4.82 3.05
N HIS A 38 -3.75 3.93 2.62
CA HIS A 38 -3.38 2.69 1.95
C HIS A 38 -2.57 2.96 0.66
N LYS A 39 -3.01 3.93 -0.16
CA LYS A 39 -2.27 4.35 -1.36
C LYS A 39 -0.88 4.92 -1.03
N SER A 40 -0.75 5.71 0.03
CA SER A 40 0.57 6.25 0.42
C SER A 40 1.52 5.14 0.89
N LEU A 41 1.02 4.14 1.62
CA LEU A 41 1.78 2.95 2.02
C LEU A 41 2.22 2.12 0.80
N LEU A 42 1.35 1.93 -0.20
CA LEU A 42 1.72 1.27 -1.46
C LEU A 42 2.83 2.01 -2.20
N ASN A 43 2.74 3.34 -2.30
CA ASN A 43 3.78 4.16 -2.93
C ASN A 43 5.11 4.02 -2.19
N ARG A 44 5.08 4.01 -0.85
CA ARG A 44 6.26 3.80 -0.01
C ARG A 44 6.84 2.40 -0.20
N LEU A 45 5.99 1.38 -0.25
CA LEU A 45 6.40 0.00 -0.51
C LEU A 45 7.06 -0.12 -1.89
N ASN A 46 6.42 0.44 -2.91
CA ASN A 46 6.94 0.48 -4.27
C ASN A 46 8.27 1.22 -4.35
N SER A 47 8.44 2.34 -3.64
CA SER A 47 9.73 3.04 -3.58
C SER A 47 10.82 2.19 -2.92
N LEU A 48 10.48 1.39 -1.91
CA LEU A 48 11.43 0.51 -1.21
C LEU A 48 11.79 -0.73 -2.06
N THR A 49 10.86 -1.22 -2.90
CA THR A 49 11.04 -2.43 -3.73
C THR A 49 11.56 -2.13 -5.13
N ARG A 50 11.26 -0.96 -5.71
CA ARG A 50 11.63 -0.57 -7.10
C ARG A 50 13.13 -0.56 -7.39
N HIS A 51 13.99 -0.52 -6.37
CA HIS A 51 15.44 -0.63 -6.58
C HIS A 51 15.90 -2.04 -7.03
N GLY A 52 15.00 -3.03 -7.14
CA GLY A 52 15.32 -4.37 -7.64
C GLY A 52 14.53 -4.85 -8.86
N TRP A 53 13.46 -4.17 -9.28
CA TRP A 53 12.57 -4.63 -10.35
C TRP A 53 12.18 -3.45 -11.24
N MET A 54 13.02 -3.13 -12.23
CA MET A 54 12.57 -2.40 -13.42
C MET A 54 11.57 -3.28 -14.16
N GLY A 55 10.30 -2.93 -14.10
CA GLY A 55 9.23 -3.66 -14.78
C GLY A 55 7.89 -2.99 -14.53
N ASN A 56 7.69 -1.82 -15.14
CA ASN A 56 6.39 -1.18 -15.26
C ASN A 56 5.82 -1.60 -16.64
N PRO A 57 4.86 -2.54 -16.75
CA PRO A 57 4.24 -2.84 -18.04
C PRO A 57 3.09 -1.89 -18.40
N PHE A 58 2.78 -0.88 -17.57
CA PHE A 58 1.58 -0.03 -17.72
C PHE A 58 1.86 1.41 -18.16
N THR A 59 2.89 1.64 -18.98
CA THR A 59 3.03 2.87 -19.77
C THR A 59 3.00 2.55 -21.25
N SER A 60 1.84 2.15 -21.77
CA SER A 60 1.55 2.25 -23.19
C SER A 60 0.02 2.30 -23.39
N PHE A 61 -0.50 3.52 -23.37
CA PHE A 61 -1.67 3.92 -24.15
C PHE A 61 -1.39 5.35 -24.60
N THR A 62 -0.62 5.44 -25.69
CA THR A 62 -0.53 6.58 -26.60
C THR A 62 -0.73 6.03 -27.99
#